data_AF-A0A1M4SPP9-F1
#
_entry.id   AF-A0A1M4SPP9-F1
#
_cell.length_a   1.000
_cell.length_b   1.000
_cell.length_c   1.000
_cell.angle_alpha   90.00
_cell.angle_beta   90.00
_cell.angle_gamma   90.00
#
_symmetry.space_group_name_H-M   'P 1'
#
loop_
_entity.id
_entity.type
_entity.pdbx_description
1 polymer ?
#
loop_
_entity_poly.entity_id
_entity_poly.type
_entity_poly.pdbx_seq_one_letter_code
_entity_poly.pdbx_strand_id
1 'polypeptide(L)'
;MKNTLFVLGCTLMLVFTACDKEDATELVLQSHDNNRMMDSMHAVMDRMEAMTPTNDPEVDFPTMMIMHHQAAINMGNVQIQDGESDTLKRFSQKIIAAQQMEIQELSTILAGQTVNNSVPAFTMEQMDHMMKMDQVADIQLITGNIDNDFATLMIQHHNSAIENSEAYLMYGNNAELKAIAQKMIMDQKMEIKELSDWLKANKR
;
A
#
# COMPACT_ATOMS: atom_id res chain seq x y z
N MET A 1 -56.36 34.63 63.20
CA MET A 1 -55.14 35.48 63.17
C MET A 1 -53.94 34.61 63.50
N LYS A 2 -52.83 34.79 62.76
CA LYS A 2 -51.53 34.06 62.80
C LYS A 2 -51.52 32.80 61.92
N ASN A 3 -51.08 32.85 60.66
CA ASN A 3 -49.72 32.99 60.07
C ASN A 3 -49.27 31.61 59.55
N THR A 4 -49.26 31.39 58.21
CA THR A 4 -48.06 31.23 57.36
C THR A 4 -47.11 30.13 57.85
N LEU A 5 -46.66 29.14 57.06
CA LEU A 5 -46.03 29.24 55.75
C LEU A 5 -45.83 27.79 55.22
N PHE A 6 -46.32 27.44 54.02
CA PHE A 6 -45.93 26.20 53.34
C PHE A 6 -44.80 26.56 52.37
N VAL A 7 -43.57 26.23 52.72
CA VAL A 7 -42.41 26.43 51.84
C VAL A 7 -42.39 25.28 50.85
N LEU A 8 -42.96 25.50 49.66
CA LEU A 8 -42.70 24.66 48.50
C LEU A 8 -41.27 25.00 48.03
N GLY A 9 -40.31 24.14 48.34
CA GLY A 9 -38.95 24.25 47.81
C GLY A 9 -38.98 24.02 46.30
N CYS A 10 -39.07 25.09 45.52
CA CYS A 10 -38.73 25.05 44.09
C CYS A 10 -37.22 24.88 43.97
N THR A 11 -36.77 23.63 43.83
CA THR A 11 -35.41 23.34 43.38
C THR A 11 -35.33 23.74 41.92
N LEU A 12 -34.81 24.94 41.66
CA LEU A 12 -34.45 25.36 40.31
C LEU A 12 -33.22 24.55 39.90
N MET A 13 -33.43 23.43 39.19
CA MET A 13 -32.34 22.76 38.47
C MET A 13 -31.91 23.67 37.33
N LEU A 14 -30.79 24.37 37.54
CA LEU A 14 -30.01 24.96 36.46
C LEU A 14 -29.38 23.80 35.68
N VAL A 15 -30.06 23.37 34.63
CA VAL A 15 -29.47 22.52 33.60
C VAL A 15 -28.56 23.41 32.77
N PHE A 16 -27.28 23.48 33.13
CA PHE A 16 -26.27 23.90 32.16
C PHE A 16 -26.16 22.76 31.14
N THR A 17 -26.79 22.95 29.98
CA THR A 17 -26.47 22.18 28.78
C THR A 17 -24.98 22.36 28.52
N ALA A 18 -24.18 21.36 28.89
CA ALA A 18 -22.85 21.23 28.35
C ALA A 18 -23.01 21.20 26.82
N CYS A 19 -22.29 22.07 26.12
CA CYS A 19 -22.16 21.94 24.67
C CYS A 19 -21.52 20.58 24.40
N ASP A 20 -22.32 19.62 23.93
CA ASP A 20 -21.81 18.42 23.28
C ASP A 20 -21.16 18.86 21.97
N LYS A 21 -19.88 19.21 22.06
CA LYS A 21 -18.97 19.19 20.94
C LYS A 21 -18.16 17.90 21.03
N GLU A 22 -18.86 16.77 20.90
CA GLU A 22 -18.23 15.54 20.44
C GLU A 22 -18.04 15.67 18.93
N ASP A 23 -17.02 16.41 18.54
CA ASP A 23 -16.42 16.31 17.20
C ASP A 23 -15.05 15.63 17.33
N ALA A 24 -15.03 14.57 18.15
CA ALA A 24 -13.99 13.56 18.08
C ALA A 24 -14.56 12.48 17.16
N THR A 25 -14.26 12.59 15.87
CA THR A 25 -14.39 11.46 14.95
C THR A 25 -13.60 10.31 15.58
N GLU A 26 -14.28 9.37 16.21
CA GLU A 26 -13.65 8.17 16.74
C GLU A 26 -12.99 7.48 15.54
N LEU A 27 -11.65 7.37 15.57
CA LEU A 27 -10.91 6.72 14.50
C LEU A 27 -11.24 5.23 14.55
N VAL A 28 -12.28 4.83 13.82
CA VAL A 28 -12.65 3.43 13.70
C VAL A 28 -11.61 2.77 12.79
N LEU A 29 -10.74 1.95 13.39
CA LEU A 29 -9.80 1.13 12.64
C LEU A 29 -10.49 -0.13 12.15
N GLN A 30 -10.20 -0.51 10.92
CA GLN A 30 -10.61 -1.78 10.34
C GLN A 30 -9.54 -2.83 10.62
N SER A 31 -9.96 -4.07 10.90
CA SER A 31 -9.04 -5.23 10.89
C SER A 31 -8.51 -5.47 9.47
N HIS A 32 -7.24 -5.87 9.37
CA HIS A 32 -6.57 -6.17 8.10
C HIS A 32 -7.31 -7.22 7.27
N ASP A 33 -7.74 -8.31 7.90
CA ASP A 33 -8.46 -9.43 7.26
C ASP A 33 -9.82 -9.04 6.65
N ASN A 34 -10.32 -7.84 6.96
CA ASN A 34 -11.56 -7.32 6.37
C ASN A 34 -11.29 -6.36 5.21
N ASN A 35 -10.03 -6.01 4.93
CA ASN A 35 -9.65 -5.07 3.90
C ASN A 35 -9.23 -5.79 2.62
N ARG A 36 -10.02 -5.64 1.55
CA ARG A 36 -9.80 -6.31 0.27
C ARG A 36 -8.44 -6.02 -0.39
N MET A 37 -7.83 -4.87 -0.10
CA MET A 37 -6.49 -4.54 -0.62
C MET A 37 -5.44 -5.35 0.11
N MET A 38 -5.53 -5.42 1.45
CA MET A 38 -4.66 -6.26 2.28
C MET A 38 -4.82 -7.74 1.94
N ASP A 39 -6.04 -8.24 1.76
CA ASP A 39 -6.29 -9.62 1.33
C ASP A 39 -5.54 -9.95 0.02
N SER A 40 -5.55 -9.01 -0.94
CA SER A 40 -4.82 -9.19 -2.19
C SER A 40 -3.31 -9.11 -2.00
N MET A 41 -2.82 -8.26 -1.10
CA MET A 41 -1.39 -8.16 -0.79
C MET A 41 -0.88 -9.45 -0.15
N HIS A 42 -1.59 -9.96 0.87
CA HIS A 42 -1.28 -11.24 1.52
C HIS A 42 -1.28 -12.40 0.51
N ALA A 43 -2.30 -12.48 -0.35
CA ALA A 43 -2.36 -13.55 -1.35
C ALA A 43 -1.22 -13.51 -2.39
N VAL A 44 -0.65 -12.33 -2.67
CA VAL A 44 0.54 -12.20 -3.52
C VAL A 44 1.80 -12.51 -2.74
N MET A 45 1.89 -12.07 -1.49
CA MET A 45 2.99 -12.41 -0.58
C MET A 45 3.13 -13.92 -0.38
N ASP A 46 2.04 -14.62 -0.11
CA ASP A 46 2.04 -16.09 0.01
C ASP A 46 2.63 -16.79 -1.23
N ARG A 47 2.35 -16.25 -2.43
CA ARG A 47 2.89 -16.79 -3.69
C ARG A 47 4.36 -16.48 -3.85
N MET A 48 4.78 -15.28 -3.46
CA MET A 48 6.17 -14.85 -3.45
C MET A 48 7.00 -15.67 -2.46
N GLU A 49 6.48 -15.97 -1.28
CA GLU A 49 7.11 -16.83 -0.28
C GLU A 49 7.18 -18.31 -0.72
N ALA A 50 6.16 -18.78 -1.42
CA ALA A 50 6.14 -20.15 -1.96
C ALA A 50 7.10 -20.33 -3.16
N MET A 51 7.65 -19.25 -3.72
CA MET A 51 8.61 -19.34 -4.82
C MET A 51 9.91 -19.98 -4.33
N THR A 52 10.42 -20.95 -5.09
CA THR A 52 11.78 -21.47 -4.88
C THR A 52 12.77 -20.56 -5.61
N PRO A 53 13.64 -19.81 -4.91
CA PRO A 53 14.58 -18.91 -5.57
C PRO A 53 15.61 -19.69 -6.37
N THR A 54 15.96 -19.20 -7.56
CA THR A 54 17.05 -19.76 -8.36
C THR A 54 18.41 -19.23 -7.93
N ASN A 55 18.42 -18.17 -7.12
CA ASN A 55 19.55 -17.30 -6.80
C ASN A 55 20.08 -16.51 -8.00
N ASP A 56 19.40 -16.54 -9.14
CA ASP A 56 19.83 -15.82 -10.34
C ASP A 56 19.06 -14.50 -10.46
N PRO A 57 19.71 -13.33 -10.30
CA PRO A 57 19.02 -12.04 -10.35
C PRO A 57 18.24 -11.83 -11.65
N GLU A 58 18.75 -12.34 -12.77
CA GLU A 58 18.14 -12.20 -14.08
C GLU A 58 16.82 -12.98 -14.22
N VAL A 59 16.63 -14.01 -13.38
CA VAL A 59 15.41 -14.81 -13.34
C VAL A 59 14.51 -14.39 -12.17
N ASP A 60 15.08 -14.26 -10.98
CA ASP A 60 14.34 -14.03 -9.75
C ASP A 60 13.77 -12.60 -9.69
N PHE A 61 14.51 -11.56 -10.15
CA PHE A 61 13.99 -10.18 -10.19
C PHE A 61 12.71 -10.02 -11.02
N PRO A 62 12.69 -10.34 -12.34
CA PRO A 62 11.48 -10.18 -13.13
C PRO A 62 10.36 -11.09 -12.66
N THR A 63 10.65 -12.32 -12.20
CA THR A 63 9.63 -13.25 -11.69
C THR A 63 8.90 -12.64 -10.48
N MET A 64 9.67 -12.08 -9.54
CA MET A 64 9.13 -11.45 -8.34
C MET A 64 8.40 -10.15 -8.65
N MET A 65 8.97 -9.30 -9.51
CA MET A 65 8.38 -8.00 -9.84
C MET A 65 7.06 -8.14 -10.63
N ILE A 66 6.90 -9.19 -11.44
CA ILE A 66 5.63 -9.51 -12.10
C ILE A 66 4.52 -9.79 -11.06
N MET A 67 4.81 -10.62 -10.06
CA MET A 67 3.86 -10.90 -8.98
C MET A 67 3.57 -9.64 -8.16
N HIS A 68 4.61 -8.89 -7.83
CA HIS A 68 4.50 -7.64 -7.09
C HIS A 68 3.61 -6.61 -7.80
N HIS A 69 3.77 -6.42 -9.12
CA HIS A 69 2.91 -5.55 -9.92
C HIS A 69 1.45 -6.02 -9.97
N GLN A 70 1.21 -7.33 -9.94
CA GLN A 70 -0.16 -7.85 -9.89
C GLN A 70 -0.89 -7.42 -8.61
N ALA A 71 -0.21 -7.28 -7.46
CA ALA A 71 -0.81 -6.75 -6.24
C ALA A 71 -1.26 -5.29 -6.41
N ALA A 72 -0.42 -4.44 -7.02
CA ALA A 72 -0.80 -3.05 -7.30
C ALA A 72 -1.96 -2.92 -8.29
N ILE A 73 -2.01 -3.78 -9.32
CA ILE A 73 -3.15 -3.83 -10.24
C ILE A 73 -4.43 -4.20 -9.50
N ASN A 74 -4.38 -5.20 -8.60
CA ASN A 74 -5.52 -5.61 -7.81
C ASN A 74 -6.01 -4.48 -6.88
N MET A 75 -5.10 -3.81 -6.16
CA MET A 75 -5.43 -2.65 -5.31
C MET A 75 -6.02 -1.50 -6.13
N GLY A 76 -5.44 -1.19 -7.30
CA GLY A 76 -5.96 -0.17 -8.20
C GLY A 76 -7.38 -0.49 -8.69
N ASN A 77 -7.69 -1.76 -8.95
CA ASN A 77 -9.04 -2.17 -9.33
C ASN A 77 -10.05 -1.98 -8.18
N VAL A 78 -9.66 -2.28 -6.93
CA VAL A 78 -10.51 -1.98 -5.76
C VAL A 78 -10.77 -0.48 -5.66
N GLN A 79 -9.74 0.35 -5.82
CA GLN A 79 -9.89 1.81 -5.80
C GLN A 79 -10.81 2.33 -6.92
N ILE A 80 -10.72 1.79 -8.13
CA ILE A 80 -11.60 2.16 -9.24
C ILE A 80 -13.06 1.78 -8.93
N GLN A 81 -13.27 0.58 -8.40
CA GLN A 81 -14.60 0.03 -8.16
C GLN A 81 -15.29 0.74 -7.00
N ASP A 82 -14.59 0.88 -5.86
CA ASP A 82 -15.22 1.18 -4.57
C ASP A 82 -14.75 2.51 -3.96
N GLY A 83 -13.71 3.14 -4.52
CA GLY A 83 -13.22 4.44 -4.06
C GLY A 83 -14.20 5.58 -4.37
N GLU A 84 -14.03 6.71 -3.70
CA GLU A 84 -14.85 7.91 -3.91
C GLU A 84 -14.07 9.00 -4.65
N SER A 85 -12.74 9.03 -4.51
CA SER A 85 -11.89 10.06 -5.12
C SER A 85 -11.67 9.84 -6.62
N ASP A 86 -12.28 10.67 -7.46
CA ASP A 86 -12.02 10.72 -8.90
C ASP A 86 -10.52 10.88 -9.24
N THR A 87 -9.78 11.59 -8.40
CA THR A 87 -8.33 11.76 -8.56
C THR A 87 -7.60 10.43 -8.38
N LEU A 88 -7.92 9.68 -7.33
CA LEU A 88 -7.30 8.36 -7.10
C LEU A 88 -7.78 7.30 -8.08
N LYS A 89 -9.01 7.40 -8.60
CA LYS A 89 -9.48 6.53 -9.70
C LYS A 89 -8.68 6.75 -10.98
N ARG A 90 -8.43 8.01 -11.35
CA ARG A 90 -7.57 8.34 -12.51
C ARG A 90 -6.13 7.90 -12.28
N PHE A 91 -5.60 8.12 -11.07
CA PHE A 91 -4.29 7.62 -10.69
C PHE A 91 -4.23 6.09 -10.84
N SER A 92 -5.23 5.37 -10.34
CA SER A 92 -5.32 3.90 -10.44
C SER A 92 -5.33 3.40 -11.87
N GLN A 93 -6.05 4.09 -12.78
CA GLN A 93 -6.04 3.76 -14.20
C GLN A 93 -4.64 3.96 -14.82
N LYS A 94 -3.94 5.04 -14.45
CA LYS A 94 -2.57 5.33 -14.90
C LYS A 94 -1.61 4.22 -14.46
N ILE A 95 -1.60 3.86 -13.17
CA ILE A 95 -0.67 2.85 -12.65
C ILE A 95 -0.97 1.46 -13.21
N ILE A 96 -2.26 1.09 -13.40
CA ILE A 96 -2.62 -0.20 -13.98
C ILE A 96 -2.09 -0.30 -15.41
N ALA A 97 -2.28 0.75 -16.21
CA ALA A 97 -1.76 0.77 -17.58
C ALA A 97 -0.22 0.67 -17.60
N ALA A 98 0.46 1.44 -16.74
CA ALA A 98 1.92 1.43 -16.64
C ALA A 98 2.46 0.06 -16.22
N GLN A 99 1.97 -0.49 -15.10
CA GLN A 99 2.46 -1.76 -14.57
C GLN A 99 2.08 -2.96 -15.44
N GLN A 100 0.97 -2.89 -16.21
CA GLN A 100 0.66 -3.91 -17.20
C GLN A 100 1.68 -3.93 -18.35
N MET A 101 2.17 -2.77 -18.78
CA MET A 101 3.25 -2.68 -19.76
C MET A 101 4.56 -3.22 -19.18
N GLU A 102 4.89 -2.88 -17.94
CA GLU A 102 6.10 -3.36 -17.26
C GLU A 102 6.07 -4.89 -17.06
N ILE A 103 4.92 -5.47 -16.68
CA ILE A 103 4.73 -6.93 -16.66
C ILE A 103 5.05 -7.55 -18.02
N GLN A 104 4.59 -6.93 -19.12
CA GLN A 104 4.82 -7.45 -20.47
C GLN A 104 6.32 -7.38 -20.83
N GLU A 105 7.00 -6.28 -20.50
CA GLU A 105 8.43 -6.11 -20.72
C GLU A 105 9.25 -7.13 -19.92
N LEU A 106 8.99 -7.25 -18.61
CA LEU A 106 9.62 -8.23 -17.73
C LEU A 106 9.38 -9.66 -18.21
N SER A 107 8.15 -10.01 -18.58
CA SER A 107 7.81 -11.34 -19.09
C SER A 107 8.54 -11.67 -20.38
N THR A 108 8.69 -10.67 -21.26
CA THR A 108 9.40 -10.83 -22.54
C THR A 108 10.88 -11.11 -22.31
N ILE A 109 11.52 -10.36 -21.41
CA ILE A 109 12.94 -10.56 -21.08
C ILE A 109 13.15 -11.89 -20.37
N LEU A 110 12.28 -12.21 -19.39
CA LEU A 110 12.32 -13.44 -18.61
C LEU A 110 12.21 -14.69 -19.49
N ALA A 111 11.37 -14.66 -20.54
CA ALA A 111 11.24 -15.78 -21.46
C ALA A 111 12.56 -16.13 -22.20
N GLY A 112 13.51 -15.19 -22.29
CA GLY A 112 14.84 -15.39 -22.86
C GLY A 112 15.93 -15.72 -21.85
N GLN A 113 15.63 -15.71 -20.54
CA GLN A 113 16.64 -15.99 -19.51
C GLN A 113 16.81 -17.49 -19.25
N THR A 114 18.00 -17.85 -18.78
CA THR A 114 18.32 -19.19 -18.27
C THR A 114 19.08 -19.03 -16.97
N VAL A 115 18.88 -19.93 -16.01
CA VAL A 115 19.62 -19.92 -14.74
C VAL A 115 21.08 -20.26 -15.02
N ASN A 116 21.95 -19.25 -14.96
CA ASN A 116 23.38 -19.39 -15.28
C ASN A 116 24.29 -18.49 -14.43
N ASN A 117 23.73 -17.61 -13.59
CA ASN A 117 24.44 -16.66 -12.76
C ASN A 117 23.90 -16.66 -11.33
N SER A 118 24.30 -17.66 -10.53
CA SER A 118 23.88 -17.74 -9.13
C SER A 118 24.58 -16.69 -8.26
N VAL A 119 23.80 -15.78 -7.68
CA VAL A 119 24.20 -14.72 -6.74
C VAL A 119 23.37 -14.83 -5.44
N PRO A 120 23.76 -15.70 -4.48
CA PRO A 120 22.98 -15.88 -3.24
C PRO A 120 22.79 -14.61 -2.40
N ALA A 121 23.70 -13.64 -2.52
CA ALA A 121 23.58 -12.34 -1.85
C ALA A 121 22.33 -11.56 -2.30
N PHE A 122 21.98 -11.65 -3.59
CA PHE A 122 20.78 -11.03 -4.13
C PHE A 122 19.51 -11.62 -3.52
N THR A 123 19.43 -12.95 -3.42
CA THR A 123 18.27 -13.62 -2.80
C THR A 123 18.14 -13.28 -1.32
N MET A 124 19.25 -13.22 -0.58
CA MET A 124 19.21 -12.79 0.82
C MET A 124 18.67 -11.37 0.98
N GLU A 125 19.08 -10.45 0.10
CA GLU A 125 18.61 -9.06 0.12
C GLU A 125 17.12 -8.96 -0.28
N GLN A 126 16.67 -9.71 -1.29
CA GLN A 126 15.25 -9.78 -1.64
C GLN A 126 14.39 -10.34 -0.49
N MET A 127 14.87 -11.38 0.21
CA MET A 127 14.17 -11.95 1.36
C MET A 127 14.08 -10.94 2.52
N ASP A 128 15.15 -10.16 2.78
CA ASP A 128 15.13 -9.10 3.80
C ASP A 128 14.11 -8.02 3.46
N HIS A 129 14.06 -7.56 2.20
CA HIS A 129 13.06 -6.60 1.74
C HIS A 129 11.64 -7.14 1.84
N MET A 130 11.42 -8.41 1.53
CA MET A 130 10.13 -9.07 1.68
C MET A 130 9.70 -9.12 3.15
N MET A 131 10.57 -9.56 4.06
CA MET A 131 10.31 -9.59 5.49
C MET A 131 10.02 -8.20 6.05
N LYS A 132 10.74 -7.18 5.57
CA LYS A 132 10.50 -5.79 5.95
C LYS A 132 9.13 -5.31 5.46
N MET A 133 8.75 -5.63 4.23
CA MET A 133 7.45 -5.24 3.68
C MET A 133 6.30 -5.91 4.45
N ASP A 134 6.44 -7.20 4.77
CA ASP A 134 5.50 -7.95 5.60
C ASP A 134 5.29 -7.28 6.97
N GLN A 135 6.39 -6.96 7.67
CA GLN A 135 6.33 -6.26 8.95
C GLN A 135 5.69 -4.87 8.86
N VAL A 136 5.96 -4.13 7.78
CA VAL A 136 5.34 -2.81 7.54
C VAL A 136 3.84 -2.95 7.26
N ALA A 137 3.45 -3.96 6.47
CA ALA A 137 2.05 -4.25 6.17
C ALA A 137 1.28 -4.61 7.45
N ASP A 138 1.85 -5.46 8.31
CA ASP A 138 1.27 -5.91 9.59
C ASP A 138 0.98 -4.78 10.59
N ILE A 139 1.80 -3.73 10.60
CA ILE A 139 1.62 -2.59 11.51
C ILE A 139 0.87 -1.43 10.86
N GLN A 140 0.55 -1.52 9.57
CA GLN A 140 -0.12 -0.44 8.84
C GLN A 140 -1.53 -0.24 9.37
N LEU A 141 -1.86 0.99 9.77
CA LEU A 141 -3.23 1.30 10.19
C LEU A 141 -4.15 1.30 8.97
N ILE A 142 -5.26 0.55 9.08
CA ILE A 142 -6.32 0.50 8.08
C ILE A 142 -7.54 1.21 8.65
N THR A 143 -8.06 2.19 7.91
CA THR A 143 -9.13 3.08 8.37
C THR A 143 -10.52 2.64 7.90
N GLY A 144 -10.58 1.73 6.92
CA GLY A 144 -11.82 1.36 6.22
C GLY A 144 -12.27 2.40 5.18
N ASN A 145 -11.58 3.55 5.09
CA ASN A 145 -11.77 4.48 3.99
C ASN A 145 -10.90 4.04 2.80
N ILE A 146 -11.55 3.55 1.74
CA ILE A 146 -10.89 2.99 0.55
C ILE A 146 -9.84 3.95 -0.04
N ASP A 147 -10.16 5.23 -0.16
CA ASP A 147 -9.24 6.23 -0.73
C ASP A 147 -7.98 6.43 0.14
N ASN A 148 -8.16 6.52 1.46
CA ASN A 148 -7.08 6.65 2.43
C ASN A 148 -6.19 5.41 2.43
N ASP A 149 -6.82 4.24 2.53
CA ASP A 149 -6.12 2.97 2.66
C ASP A 149 -5.38 2.65 1.35
N PHE A 150 -5.99 2.91 0.19
CA PHE A 150 -5.32 2.81 -1.12
C PHE A 150 -4.05 3.66 -1.18
N ALA A 151 -4.17 4.96 -0.88
CA ALA A 151 -3.02 5.86 -1.00
C ALA A 151 -1.89 5.46 -0.03
N THR A 152 -2.24 5.02 1.17
CA THR A 152 -1.28 4.62 2.20
C THR A 152 -0.59 3.30 1.85
N LEU A 153 -1.36 2.28 1.47
CA LEU A 153 -0.85 0.97 1.10
C LEU A 153 -0.02 1.02 -0.18
N MET A 154 -0.47 1.77 -1.19
CA MET A 154 0.26 1.91 -2.45
C MET A 154 1.60 2.62 -2.27
N ILE A 155 1.74 3.55 -1.31
CA ILE A 155 3.04 4.14 -0.96
C ILE A 155 4.00 3.07 -0.44
N GLN A 156 3.56 2.21 0.49
CA GLN A 156 4.43 1.16 1.05
C GLN A 156 4.77 0.10 0.01
N HIS A 157 3.80 -0.30 -0.81
CA HIS A 157 4.01 -1.18 -1.95
C HIS A 157 5.07 -0.61 -2.89
N HIS A 158 4.99 0.68 -3.23
CA HIS A 158 5.97 1.31 -4.10
C HIS A 158 7.37 1.41 -3.50
N ASN A 159 7.49 1.64 -2.18
CA ASN A 159 8.79 1.61 -1.50
C ASN A 159 9.45 0.22 -1.63
N SER A 160 8.69 -0.87 -1.49
CA SER A 160 9.23 -2.22 -1.66
C SER A 160 9.71 -2.49 -3.10
N ALA A 161 8.97 -2.02 -4.11
CA ALA A 161 9.42 -2.14 -5.50
C ALA A 161 10.70 -1.34 -5.79
N ILE A 162 10.85 -0.16 -5.18
CA ILE A 162 12.08 0.65 -5.27
C ILE A 162 13.26 -0.11 -4.66
N GLU A 163 13.10 -0.64 -3.44
CA GLU A 163 14.15 -1.38 -2.73
C GLU A 163 14.57 -2.64 -3.52
N ASN A 164 13.61 -3.39 -4.06
CA ASN A 164 13.89 -4.55 -4.91
C ASN A 164 14.58 -4.18 -6.24
N SER A 165 14.21 -3.04 -6.82
CA SER A 165 14.86 -2.54 -8.03
C SER A 165 16.28 -2.06 -7.75
N GLU A 166 16.53 -1.40 -6.61
CA GLU A 166 17.86 -0.98 -6.17
C GLU A 166 18.78 -2.18 -5.92
N ALA A 167 18.26 -3.25 -5.29
CA ALA A 167 18.98 -4.53 -5.16
C ALA A 167 19.35 -5.09 -6.55
N TYR A 168 18.40 -5.13 -7.49
CA TYR A 168 18.70 -5.60 -8.84
C TYR A 168 19.78 -4.76 -9.55
N LEU A 169 19.80 -3.44 -9.36
CA LEU A 169 20.86 -2.59 -9.90
C LEU A 169 22.25 -2.92 -9.33
N MET A 170 22.31 -3.39 -8.09
CA MET A 170 23.53 -3.79 -7.42
C MET A 170 24.06 -5.14 -7.91
N TYR A 171 23.21 -6.16 -8.05
CA TYR A 171 23.64 -7.54 -8.31
C TYR A 171 23.41 -8.03 -9.74
N GLY A 172 22.39 -7.50 -10.43
CA GLY A 172 22.07 -7.89 -11.80
C GLY A 172 23.08 -7.35 -12.81
N ASN A 173 23.08 -7.91 -14.01
CA ASN A 173 24.00 -7.57 -15.09
C ASN A 173 23.28 -7.35 -16.43
N ASN A 174 22.05 -7.86 -16.60
CA ASN A 174 21.28 -7.63 -17.81
C ASN A 174 20.92 -6.13 -17.98
N ALA A 175 21.39 -5.52 -19.07
CA ALA A 175 21.26 -4.09 -19.34
C ALA A 175 19.81 -3.64 -19.54
N GLU A 176 18.96 -4.47 -20.17
CA GLU A 176 17.54 -4.15 -20.38
C GLU A 176 16.79 -4.16 -19.06
N LEU A 177 17.00 -5.18 -18.22
CA LEU A 177 16.43 -5.22 -16.87
C LEU A 177 16.93 -4.06 -16.00
N LYS A 178 18.19 -3.63 -16.14
CA LYS A 178 18.70 -2.46 -15.41
C LYS A 178 18.01 -1.17 -15.84
N ALA A 179 17.76 -1.01 -17.15
CA ALA A 179 17.02 0.14 -17.66
C ALA A 179 15.58 0.16 -17.14
N ILE A 180 14.91 -1.00 -17.11
CA ILE A 180 13.57 -1.15 -16.56
C ILE A 180 13.55 -0.87 -15.05
N ALA A 181 14.49 -1.42 -14.27
CA ALA A 181 14.61 -1.14 -12.83
C ALA A 181 14.83 0.36 -12.55
N GLN A 182 15.69 1.04 -13.30
CA GLN A 182 15.89 2.49 -13.17
C GLN A 182 14.61 3.28 -13.49
N LYS A 183 13.90 2.90 -14.55
CA LYS A 183 12.62 3.51 -14.93
C LYS A 183 11.59 3.33 -13.80
N MET A 184 11.42 2.11 -13.29
CA MET A 184 10.49 1.84 -12.18
C MET A 184 10.82 2.68 -10.95
N ILE A 185 12.09 2.80 -10.56
CA ILE A 185 12.50 3.63 -9.42
C ILE A 185 12.07 5.09 -9.62
N MET A 186 12.26 5.64 -10.82
CA MET A 186 11.87 7.02 -11.12
C MET A 186 10.34 7.19 -11.07
N ASP A 187 9.61 6.30 -11.74
CA ASP A 187 8.16 6.38 -11.86
C ASP A 187 7.49 6.21 -10.48
N GLN A 188 7.92 5.21 -9.71
CA GLN A 188 7.33 4.95 -8.39
C GLN A 188 7.69 6.03 -7.37
N LYS A 189 8.85 6.69 -7.47
CA LYS A 189 9.15 7.88 -6.65
C LYS A 189 8.22 9.06 -6.99
N MET A 190 7.85 9.25 -8.26
CA MET A 190 6.87 10.27 -8.65
C MET A 190 5.47 9.92 -8.14
N GLU A 191 5.08 8.65 -8.24
CA GLU A 191 3.79 8.14 -7.79
C GLU A 191 3.62 8.23 -6.26
N ILE A 192 4.65 7.87 -5.48
CA ILE A 192 4.68 8.10 -4.03
C ILE A 192 4.44 9.58 -3.70
N LYS A 193 5.06 10.49 -4.47
CA LYS A 193 4.87 11.92 -4.26
C LYS A 193 3.42 12.34 -4.54
N GLU A 194 2.82 11.88 -5.64
CA GLU A 194 1.41 12.16 -5.98
C GLU A 194 0.46 11.68 -4.87
N LEU A 195 0.65 10.45 -4.37
CA LEU A 195 -0.16 9.88 -3.29
C LEU A 195 0.05 10.62 -1.96
N SER A 196 1.30 10.93 -1.62
CA SER A 196 1.64 11.68 -0.40
C SER A 196 1.04 13.08 -0.41
N ASP A 197 1.06 13.76 -1.56
CA ASP A 197 0.47 15.08 -1.73
C ASP A 197 -1.07 15.00 -1.66
N TRP A 198 -1.67 13.92 -2.20
CA TRP A 198 -3.10 13.67 -2.07
C TRP A 198 -3.50 13.48 -0.61
N LEU A 199 -2.79 12.64 0.17
CA LEU A 199 -3.06 12.43 1.60
C LEU A 199 -3.02 13.75 2.38
N LYS A 200 -1.95 14.53 2.18
CA LYS A 200 -1.78 15.86 2.80
C LYS A 200 -2.91 16.82 2.46
N ALA A 201 -3.28 16.91 1.18
CA ALA A 201 -4.33 17.81 0.71
C ALA A 201 -5.72 17.45 1.28
N ASN A 202 -5.95 16.17 1.58
CA ASN A 202 -7.20 15.65 2.11
C ASN A 202 -7.20 15.45 3.64
N LYS A 203 -6.14 15.90 4.34
CA LYS A 203 -5.98 15.80 5.81
C LYS A 203 -6.12 14.35 6.31
N ARG A 204 -5.50 13.44 5.58
CA ARG A 204 -5.39 12.01 5.89
C ARG A 204 -4.03 11.70 6.47
#